data_AF-A0A7X2H3V4-F1
#
_entry.id   AF-A0A7X2H3V4-F1
#
_cell.length_a   1.000
_cell.length_b   1.000
_cell.length_c   1.000
_cell.angle_alpha   90.00
_cell.angle_beta   90.00
_cell.angle_gamma   90.00
#
_symmetry.space_group_name_H-M   'P 1'
#
loop_
_entity.id
_entity.type
_entity.pdbx_description
1 polymer ?
#
loop_
_entity_poly.entity_id
_entity_poly.type
_entity_poly.pdbx_seq_one_letter_code
_entity_poly.pdbx_strand_id
1 'polypeptide(L)'
;MDVHLTLTKKQTKEVKAYPEIYKFISSKATFDFLDLHEYVFYPISFRVVRFVLPGGTYETVITTKRRESITQEIFARMLMYNFAEMMTSHVVISQMDKRHPYQVNFTVAVHVCRHFLRSRDDEPPPDVEALIRKNILPIRPIRPRQQNMRKIREISR
;
A
#
# COMPACT_ATOMS: atom_id res chain seq x y z
N MET A 1 16.61 8.35 -2.31
CA MET A 1 16.97 9.34 -3.34
C MET A 1 15.94 10.45 -3.32
N ASP A 2 16.40 11.69 -3.20
CA ASP A 2 15.56 12.88 -3.34
C ASP A 2 15.60 13.30 -4.81
N VAL A 3 14.42 13.55 -5.40
CA VAL A 3 14.24 13.82 -6.82
C VAL A 3 13.53 15.15 -6.97
N HIS A 4 14.18 16.07 -7.68
CA HIS A 4 13.66 17.38 -8.01
C HIS A 4 13.64 17.53 -9.53
N LEU A 5 12.48 17.77 -10.11
CA LEU A 5 12.33 17.93 -11.54
C LEU A 5 11.15 18.84 -11.87
N THR A 6 11.18 19.45 -13.04
CA THR A 6 10.16 20.38 -13.51
C THR A 6 9.40 19.76 -14.67
N LEU A 7 8.11 19.54 -14.48
CA LEU A 7 7.23 19.01 -15.51
C LEU A 7 6.84 20.14 -16.47
N THR A 8 6.85 19.88 -17.78
CA THR A 8 6.42 20.88 -18.78
C THR A 8 5.87 20.24 -20.04
N LYS A 9 4.95 20.93 -20.72
CA LYS A 9 4.49 20.60 -22.09
C LYS A 9 5.29 21.35 -23.16
N LYS A 10 6.22 22.24 -22.79
CA LYS A 10 7.05 22.96 -23.77
C LYS A 10 8.17 22.08 -24.31
N GLN A 11 8.44 22.23 -25.59
CA GLN A 11 9.55 21.58 -26.28
C GLN A 11 10.55 22.62 -26.81
N THR A 12 11.12 23.43 -25.92
CA THR A 12 12.16 24.41 -26.29
C THR A 12 13.53 23.73 -26.42
N LYS A 13 14.49 24.42 -27.06
CA LYS A 13 15.89 23.94 -27.14
C LYS A 13 16.50 23.75 -25.74
N GLU A 14 16.20 24.65 -24.82
CA GLU A 14 16.63 24.60 -23.42
C GLU A 14 16.07 23.37 -22.68
N VAL A 15 14.76 23.12 -22.76
CA VAL A 15 14.12 21.95 -22.11
C VAL A 15 14.73 20.63 -22.61
N LYS A 16 15.11 20.57 -23.89
CA LYS A 16 15.77 19.39 -24.48
C LYS A 16 17.24 19.28 -24.08
N ALA A 17 17.89 20.39 -23.75
CA ALA A 17 19.30 20.43 -23.36
C ALA A 17 19.54 19.95 -21.91
N TYR A 18 18.54 20.09 -21.03
CA TYR A 18 18.65 19.79 -19.60
C TYR A 18 17.61 18.75 -19.11
N PRO A 19 17.69 17.48 -19.57
CA PRO A 19 16.74 16.42 -19.21
C PRO A 19 16.78 16.01 -17.72
N GLU A 20 17.85 16.35 -17.00
CA GLU A 20 17.98 16.16 -15.55
C GLU A 20 17.13 17.15 -14.75
N ILE A 21 16.82 18.31 -15.33
CA ILE A 21 15.98 19.35 -14.70
C ILE A 21 14.54 19.25 -15.21
N TYR A 22 14.35 19.06 -16.51
CA TYR A 22 13.03 19.10 -17.14
C TYR A 22 12.52 17.74 -17.59
N LYS A 23 11.25 17.48 -17.28
CA LYS A 23 10.53 16.31 -17.80
C LYS A 23 9.37 16.76 -18.68
N PHE A 24 9.49 16.47 -19.97
CA PHE A 24 8.40 16.71 -20.93
C PHE A 24 7.22 15.77 -20.66
N ILE A 25 6.01 16.32 -20.62
CA ILE A 25 4.76 15.58 -20.57
C ILE A 25 4.02 15.82 -21.89
N SER A 26 3.67 14.71 -22.56
CA SER A 26 2.87 14.77 -23.79
C SER A 26 1.50 15.40 -23.51
N SER A 27 0.98 16.18 -24.45
CA SER A 27 -0.39 16.70 -24.40
C SER A 27 -1.46 15.60 -24.37
N LYS A 28 -1.11 14.39 -24.83
CA LYS A 28 -1.99 13.21 -24.82
C LYS A 28 -1.93 12.39 -23.52
N ALA A 29 -1.09 12.78 -22.56
CA ALA A 29 -1.01 12.07 -21.28
C ALA A 29 -2.33 12.24 -20.51
N THR A 30 -2.88 11.16 -19.98
CA THR A 30 -4.13 11.11 -19.17
C THR A 30 -3.93 11.66 -17.74
N PHE A 31 -2.98 12.56 -17.55
CA PHE A 31 -2.60 13.07 -16.25
C PHE A 31 -3.23 14.44 -16.03
N ASP A 32 -4.53 14.41 -15.68
CA ASP A 32 -5.39 15.60 -15.63
C ASP A 32 -5.25 16.40 -14.32
N PHE A 33 -4.47 15.89 -13.37
CA PHE A 33 -4.27 16.52 -12.06
C PHE A 33 -3.38 17.77 -12.10
N LEU A 34 -2.70 18.03 -13.23
CA LEU A 34 -1.85 19.20 -13.41
C LEU A 34 -2.39 20.11 -14.51
N ASP A 35 -2.82 21.31 -14.12
CA ASP A 35 -3.10 22.36 -15.08
C ASP A 35 -1.79 22.98 -15.60
N LEU A 36 -1.23 22.31 -16.61
CA LEU A 36 -0.04 22.78 -17.32
C LEU A 36 -0.33 23.84 -18.38
N HIS A 37 -1.59 24.28 -18.52
CA HIS A 37 -1.95 25.42 -19.38
C HIS A 37 -1.83 26.74 -18.61
N GLU A 38 -2.27 26.75 -17.35
CA GLU A 38 -2.05 27.87 -16.43
C GLU A 38 -0.58 27.89 -15.96
N TYR A 39 -0.02 26.73 -15.60
CA TYR A 39 1.36 26.59 -15.12
C TYR A 39 2.24 25.83 -16.10
N VAL A 40 2.90 26.58 -16.99
CA VAL A 40 3.75 26.03 -18.07
C VAL A 40 4.95 25.21 -17.56
N PHE A 41 5.45 25.54 -16.38
CA PHE A 41 6.53 24.85 -15.69
C PHE A 41 6.08 24.48 -14.27
N TYR A 42 6.05 23.18 -13.98
CA TYR A 42 5.53 22.66 -12.72
C TYR A 42 6.62 21.94 -11.95
N PRO A 43 7.27 22.60 -10.97
CA PRO A 43 8.30 21.97 -10.15
C PRO A 43 7.67 20.92 -9.24
N ILE A 44 8.21 19.70 -9.28
CA ILE A 44 7.82 18.60 -8.41
C ILE A 44 9.05 18.09 -7.65
N SER A 45 8.84 17.85 -6.37
CA SER A 45 9.84 17.27 -5.47
C SER A 45 9.26 16.04 -4.82
N PHE A 46 9.90 14.89 -5.01
CA PHE A 46 9.50 13.64 -4.40
C PHE A 46 10.72 12.80 -4.03
N ARG A 47 10.49 11.77 -3.24
CA ARG A 47 11.51 10.86 -2.75
C ARG A 47 11.22 9.47 -3.25
N VAL A 48 12.27 8.78 -3.62
CA VAL A 48 12.26 7.34 -3.89
C VAL A 48 13.03 6.67 -2.77
N VAL A 49 12.32 5.90 -1.95
CA VAL A 49 12.89 5.13 -0.85
C VAL A 49 12.83 3.66 -1.22
N ARG A 50 13.98 3.00 -1.25
CA ARG A 50 14.10 1.58 -1.52
C ARG A 50 14.68 0.90 -0.28
N PHE A 51 14.00 -0.10 0.24
CA PHE A 51 14.43 -0.85 1.43
C PHE A 51 14.36 -2.34 1.17
N VAL A 52 15.17 -3.09 1.92
CA VAL A 52 15.27 -4.55 1.81
C VAL A 52 14.28 -5.20 2.75
N LEU A 53 13.52 -6.16 2.25
CA LEU A 53 12.64 -7.01 3.04
C LEU A 53 13.43 -8.22 3.58
N PRO A 54 12.94 -8.88 4.64
CA PRO A 54 13.61 -10.06 5.22
C PRO A 54 13.91 -11.22 4.26
N GLY A 55 13.30 -11.25 3.07
CA GLY A 55 13.58 -12.22 2.01
C GLY A 55 14.61 -11.75 0.95
N GLY A 56 15.36 -10.68 1.21
CA GLY A 56 16.34 -10.11 0.26
C GLY A 56 15.73 -9.36 -0.93
N THR A 57 14.39 -9.35 -1.04
CA THR A 57 13.68 -8.57 -2.04
C THR A 57 13.66 -7.09 -1.66
N TYR A 58 13.52 -6.22 -2.67
CA TYR A 58 13.42 -4.79 -2.44
C TYR A 58 12.00 -4.30 -2.64
N GLU A 59 11.55 -3.43 -1.74
CA GLU A 59 10.33 -2.66 -1.92
C GLU A 59 10.71 -1.19 -2.15
N THR A 60 9.97 -0.51 -3.03
CA THR A 60 10.23 0.88 -3.39
C THR A 60 8.98 1.72 -3.19
N VAL A 61 9.13 2.82 -2.46
CA VAL A 61 8.07 3.77 -2.16
C VAL A 61 8.41 5.13 -2.76
N ILE A 62 7.45 5.72 -3.48
CA ILE A 62 7.52 7.08 -3.99
C ILE A 62 6.65 7.97 -3.11
N THR A 63 7.19 9.06 -2.57
CA THR A 63 6.47 9.91 -1.61
C THR A 63 7.02 11.33 -1.54
N THR A 64 6.16 12.30 -1.23
CA THR A 64 6.54 13.70 -0.99
C THR A 64 6.82 13.99 0.49
N LYS A 65 6.55 13.03 1.38
CA LYS A 65 6.71 13.18 2.84
C LYS A 65 8.17 13.24 3.28
N ARG A 66 8.44 13.95 4.38
CA ARG A 66 9.77 14.06 5.03
C ARG A 66 10.31 12.68 5.41
N ARG A 67 11.65 12.51 5.40
CA ARG A 67 12.31 11.19 5.59
C ARG A 67 11.91 10.55 6.92
N GLU A 68 11.84 11.35 7.99
CA GLU A 68 11.46 10.91 9.32
C GLU A 68 10.01 10.37 9.34
N SER A 69 9.10 11.05 8.63
CA SER A 69 7.70 10.66 8.51
C SER A 69 7.50 9.38 7.70
N ILE A 70 8.37 9.08 6.73
CA ILE A 70 8.31 7.84 5.94
C ILE A 70 8.59 6.64 6.83
N THR A 71 9.68 6.71 7.61
CA THR A 71 10.08 5.65 8.54
C THR A 71 8.98 5.40 9.57
N GLN A 72 8.41 6.46 10.14
CA GLN A 72 7.28 6.37 11.06
C GLN A 72 6.05 5.72 10.41
N GLU A 73 5.73 6.07 9.17
CA GLU A 73 4.60 5.47 8.44
C GLU A 73 4.81 3.98 8.17
N ILE A 74 6.03 3.57 7.79
CA ILE A 74 6.37 2.16 7.58
C ILE A 74 6.24 1.38 8.90
N PHE A 75 6.83 1.89 9.99
CA PHE A 75 6.72 1.25 11.30
C PHE A 75 5.28 1.18 11.81
N ALA A 76 4.50 2.26 11.66
CA ALA A 76 3.09 2.26 12.04
C ALA A 76 2.29 1.22 11.24
N ARG A 77 2.56 1.05 9.94
CA ARG A 77 1.92 0.01 9.11
C ARG A 77 2.32 -1.40 9.54
N MET A 78 3.59 -1.64 9.83
CA MET A 78 4.06 -2.94 10.33
C MET A 78 3.46 -3.27 11.70
N LEU A 79 3.45 -2.31 12.62
CA LEU A 79 2.87 -2.50 13.94
C LEU A 79 1.37 -2.79 13.85
N MET A 80 0.64 -2.05 13.02
CA MET A 80 -0.78 -2.32 12.74
C MET A 80 -1.00 -3.72 12.16
N TYR A 81 -0.14 -4.17 11.27
CA TYR A 81 -0.22 -5.51 10.68
C TYR A 81 -0.02 -6.58 11.76
N ASN A 82 1.06 -6.48 12.55
CA ASN A 82 1.36 -7.44 13.62
C ASN A 82 0.26 -7.46 14.69
N PHE A 83 -0.27 -6.29 15.05
CA PHE A 83 -1.39 -6.18 15.99
C PHE A 83 -2.65 -6.87 15.43
N ALA A 84 -3.01 -6.58 14.19
CA ALA A 84 -4.14 -7.24 13.55
C ALA A 84 -3.93 -8.76 13.44
N GLU A 85 -2.74 -9.22 13.07
CA GLU A 85 -2.40 -10.65 13.01
C GLU A 85 -2.59 -11.33 14.38
N MET A 86 -2.02 -10.75 15.44
CA MET A 86 -2.19 -11.23 16.81
C MET A 86 -3.67 -11.28 17.20
N MET A 87 -4.44 -10.21 16.97
CA MET A 87 -5.88 -10.19 17.27
C MET A 87 -6.64 -11.27 16.48
N THR A 88 -6.34 -11.45 15.20
CA THR A 88 -6.99 -12.48 14.38
C THR A 88 -6.64 -13.90 14.80
N SER A 89 -5.49 -14.12 15.44
CA SER A 89 -5.08 -15.44 15.94
C SER A 89 -5.95 -15.94 17.11
N HIS A 90 -6.51 -15.02 17.91
CA HIS A 90 -7.43 -15.35 19.01
C HIS A 90 -8.87 -15.57 18.53
N VAL A 91 -9.20 -15.14 17.31
CA VAL A 91 -10.56 -15.29 16.77
C VAL A 91 -10.80 -16.73 16.31
N VAL A 92 -11.52 -17.48 17.14
CA VAL A 92 -11.96 -18.84 16.79
C VAL A 92 -13.07 -18.78 15.73
N ILE A 93 -12.81 -19.36 14.55
CA ILE A 93 -13.79 -19.55 13.48
C ILE A 93 -14.38 -20.96 13.60
N SER A 94 -15.67 -21.07 13.93
CA SER A 94 -16.39 -22.33 13.80
C SER A 94 -16.58 -22.67 12.32
N GLN A 95 -16.11 -23.85 11.91
CA GLN A 95 -16.28 -24.43 10.58
C GLN A 95 -17.47 -25.40 10.52
N MET A 96 -18.05 -25.77 11.67
CA MET A 96 -19.21 -26.64 11.75
C MET A 96 -20.37 -26.01 10.95
N ASP A 97 -21.06 -26.84 10.17
CA ASP A 97 -22.22 -26.49 9.32
C ASP A 97 -21.96 -25.60 8.09
N LYS A 98 -20.70 -25.34 7.71
CA LYS A 98 -20.39 -24.49 6.56
C LYS A 98 -20.02 -25.28 5.30
N ARG A 99 -20.59 -24.88 4.15
CA ARG A 99 -20.35 -25.49 2.82
C ARG A 99 -18.88 -25.43 2.36
N HIS A 100 -18.14 -24.44 2.83
CA HIS A 100 -16.72 -24.22 2.51
C HIS A 100 -15.95 -23.94 3.80
N PRO A 101 -14.65 -24.22 3.87
CA PRO A 101 -13.83 -23.71 4.95
C PRO A 101 -13.72 -22.18 4.83
N TYR A 102 -13.82 -21.48 5.95
CA TYR A 102 -13.74 -20.01 6.02
C TYR A 102 -12.45 -19.55 6.68
N GLN A 103 -12.02 -18.34 6.32
CA GLN A 103 -10.89 -17.63 6.91
C GLN A 103 -11.32 -16.23 7.34
N VAL A 104 -10.54 -15.60 8.22
CA VAL A 104 -10.77 -14.22 8.61
C VAL A 104 -10.67 -13.30 7.38
N ASN A 105 -11.57 -12.31 7.28
CA ASN A 105 -11.36 -11.20 6.36
C ASN A 105 -10.30 -10.26 6.93
N PHE A 106 -9.03 -10.50 6.61
CA PHE A 106 -7.92 -9.73 7.17
C PHE A 106 -8.02 -8.23 6.91
N THR A 107 -8.53 -7.83 5.73
CA THR A 107 -8.79 -6.42 5.43
C THR A 107 -9.74 -5.79 6.45
N VAL A 108 -10.87 -6.45 6.74
CA VAL A 108 -11.82 -5.94 7.74
C VAL A 108 -11.21 -5.98 9.13
N ALA A 109 -10.45 -7.02 9.47
CA ALA A 109 -9.77 -7.11 10.76
C ALA A 109 -8.83 -5.93 11.03
N VAL A 110 -8.03 -5.51 10.02
CA VAL A 110 -7.18 -4.31 10.12
C VAL A 110 -8.00 -3.05 10.37
N HIS A 111 -9.16 -2.92 9.72
CA HIS A 111 -10.05 -1.77 9.93
C HIS A 111 -10.65 -1.75 11.33
N VAL A 112 -11.11 -2.90 11.83
CA VAL A 112 -11.64 -3.04 13.20
C VAL A 112 -10.55 -2.72 14.23
N CYS A 113 -9.36 -3.29 14.08
CA CYS A 113 -8.21 -3.02 14.96
C CYS A 113 -7.83 -1.54 14.96
N ARG A 114 -7.84 -0.89 13.78
CA ARG A 114 -7.58 0.55 13.66
C ARG A 114 -8.65 1.38 14.33
N HIS A 115 -9.92 0.97 14.26
CA HIS A 115 -11.03 1.64 14.92
C HIS A 115 -10.88 1.53 16.44
N PHE A 116 -10.63 0.32 16.96
CA PHE A 116 -10.38 0.07 18.38
C PHE A 116 -9.26 0.96 18.96
N LEU A 117 -8.11 1.05 18.28
CA LEU A 117 -7.00 1.90 18.71
C LEU A 117 -7.28 3.42 18.64
N ARG A 118 -8.39 3.82 18.01
CA ARG A 118 -8.79 5.23 17.85
C ARG A 118 -10.01 5.60 18.69
N SER A 119 -10.74 4.62 19.19
CA SER A 119 -11.83 4.84 20.13
C SER A 119 -11.29 5.60 21.34
N ARG A 120 -12.01 6.67 21.73
CA ARG A 120 -11.68 7.46 22.93
C ARG A 120 -12.35 6.85 24.15
N ASP A 121 -11.87 7.21 25.34
CA ASP A 121 -12.32 6.68 26.63
C ASP A 121 -13.82 6.91 26.94
N ASP A 122 -14.51 7.73 26.14
CA ASP A 122 -15.92 8.09 26.33
C ASP A 122 -16.92 7.02 25.85
N GLU A 123 -16.48 6.05 25.03
CA GLU A 123 -17.33 4.93 24.55
C GLU A 123 -16.76 3.57 24.97
N PRO A 124 -17.61 2.60 25.35
CA PRO A 124 -17.14 1.26 25.67
C PRO A 124 -16.40 0.67 24.47
N PRO A 125 -15.22 0.06 24.68
CA PRO A 125 -14.41 -0.44 23.59
C PRO A 125 -15.19 -1.48 22.77
N PRO A 126 -15.10 -1.43 21.43
CA PRO A 126 -15.79 -2.39 20.59
C PRO A 126 -15.26 -3.80 20.84
N ASP A 127 -16.14 -4.80 20.86
CA ASP A 127 -15.74 -6.21 20.87
C ASP A 127 -15.09 -6.57 19.51
N VAL A 128 -13.78 -6.41 19.46
CA VAL A 128 -12.96 -6.64 18.27
C VAL A 128 -13.12 -8.07 17.77
N GLU A 129 -13.16 -9.05 18.67
CA GLU A 129 -13.25 -10.46 18.28
C GLU A 129 -14.60 -10.79 17.67
N ALA A 130 -15.70 -10.32 18.26
CA ALA A 130 -17.03 -10.53 17.71
C ALA A 130 -17.18 -9.88 16.32
N LEU A 131 -16.66 -8.66 16.14
CA LEU A 131 -16.69 -7.96 14.86
C LEU A 131 -15.89 -8.68 13.78
N ILE A 132 -14.71 -9.21 14.12
CA ILE A 132 -13.89 -9.99 13.19
C ILE A 132 -14.57 -11.33 12.88
N ARG A 133 -15.11 -12.03 13.88
CA ARG A 133 -15.81 -13.33 13.72
C ARG A 133 -17.02 -13.22 12.80
N LYS A 134 -17.72 -12.07 12.82
CA LYS A 134 -18.84 -11.78 11.92
C LYS A 134 -18.40 -11.58 10.46
N ASN A 135 -17.15 -11.17 10.23
CA ASN A 135 -16.61 -10.83 8.91
C ASN A 135 -15.58 -11.86 8.44
N ILE A 136 -16.06 -13.03 8.03
CA ILE A 136 -15.25 -14.12 7.47
C ILE A 136 -15.48 -14.30 5.96
N LEU A 137 -14.49 -14.83 5.26
CA LEU A 137 -14.55 -15.11 3.82
C LEU A 137 -14.35 -16.60 3.56
N PRO A 138 -15.03 -17.21 2.57
CA PRO A 138 -14.76 -18.58 2.18
C PRO A 138 -13.35 -18.70 1.58
N ILE A 139 -12.62 -19.77 1.92
CA ILE A 139 -11.33 -20.08 1.34
C ILE A 139 -11.57 -20.53 -0.10
N ARG A 140 -11.04 -19.75 -1.05
CA ARG A 140 -11.18 -20.06 -2.46
C ARG A 140 -10.11 -21.06 -2.88
N PRO A 141 -10.47 -22.23 -3.45
CA PRO A 141 -9.48 -23.17 -3.96
C PRO A 141 -8.63 -22.50 -5.05
N ILE A 142 -7.31 -22.72 -4.97
CA ILE A 142 -6.35 -22.16 -5.92
C ILE A 142 -6.65 -22.77 -7.29
N ARG A 143 -6.93 -21.92 -8.29
CA ARG A 143 -7.16 -22.38 -9.67
C ARG A 143 -5.86 -23.01 -10.21
N PRO A 144 -5.91 -24.09 -11.02
CA PRO A 144 -4.71 -24.77 -11.54
C PRO A 144 -3.69 -23.82 -12.18
N ARG A 145 -4.16 -22.81 -12.93
CA ARG A 145 -3.30 -21.77 -13.55
C ARG A 145 -2.52 -20.91 -12.54
N GLN A 146 -3.02 -20.73 -11.32
CA GLN A 146 -2.34 -19.99 -10.24
C GLN A 146 -1.31 -20.85 -9.48
N GLN A 147 -1.46 -22.19 -9.49
CA GLN A 147 -0.48 -23.10 -8.89
C GLN A 147 0.87 -23.03 -9.62
N ASN A 148 0.85 -22.96 -10.96
CA ASN A 148 2.08 -22.86 -11.77
C ASN A 148 2.86 -21.56 -11.53
N MET A 149 2.19 -20.43 -11.26
CA MET A 149 2.86 -19.17 -10.93
C MET A 149 3.54 -19.17 -9.55
N ARG A 150 3.05 -19.95 -8.58
CA ARG A 150 3.70 -20.10 -7.27
C ARG A 150 4.93 -21.00 -7.35
N LYS A 151 4.85 -22.10 -8.10
CA LYS A 151 6.02 -22.98 -8.36
C LYS A 151 7.19 -22.21 -8.99
N ILE A 152 6.92 -21.32 -9.95
CA ILE A 152 7.96 -20.49 -10.57
C ILE A 152 8.65 -19.58 -9.54
N ARG A 153 7.91 -19.03 -8.56
CA ARG A 153 8.48 -18.17 -7.50
C ARG A 153 9.24 -18.94 -6.41
N GLU A 154 8.89 -20.19 -6.17
CA GLU A 154 9.58 -21.07 -5.22
C GLU A 154 10.88 -21.65 -5.79
N ILE A 155 10.96 -21.87 -7.11
CA ILE A 155 12.16 -22.36 -7.80
C ILE A 155 13.24 -21.27 -7.94
N SER A 156 12.89 -19.98 -7.77
CA SER A 156 13.83 -18.85 -7.79
C SER A 156 14.37 -18.43 -6.41
N ARG A 157 14.16 -19.23 -5.35
CA ARG A 157 14.75 -19.04 -4.03
C ARG A 157 15.87 -20.06 -3.80
#